data_AF-A0A2V9YCE0-F1
#
_entry.id   AF-A0A2V9YCE0-F1
#
_cell.length_a   1.000
_cell.length_b   1.000
_cell.length_c   1.000
_cell.angle_alpha   90.00
_cell.angle_beta   90.00
_cell.angle_gamma   90.00
#
_symmetry.space_group_name_H-M   'P 1'
#
loop_
_entity.id
_entity.type
_entity.pdbx_description
1 polymer ?
#
loop_
_entity_poly.entity_id
_entity_poly.type
_entity_poly.pdbx_seq_one_letter_code
_entity_poly.pdbx_strand_id
1 'polypeptide(L)'
;MLLTITNTKSPATDLGYLLHKNPSRVQTFELSFGKVHVFYPEASGTRCTAALLLDIDPVGLVRTRRGPSGEGGMLDQYVNDRPYVASSFMSVAIARIFNSALAGNSKDRPELVTVPLPLSARIAVLPCRGGEEFVRRLFETLGYQVVAEHHPLDEKFPEWGDGPYYTVEISKNVTLQDLLTHLYVLIPVLDADKHYWVGKDEVEKLLRHGEGWLQSHPEREAIVSRYLRGFRKLTREALARLTEDESLDPEAEQETKEEQEQAIETPIRLHDARLQQVASELRTSGAKRVLDLGCGEGKLIRELLKDKQFEEIVGMDVSYRSLEVAAERLHLDTLP
;
A
#
# COMPACT_ATOMS: atom_id res chain seq x y z
N MET A 1 -0.86 -16.72 -1.99
CA MET A 1 0.54 -16.20 -2.08
C MET A 1 1.43 -16.81 -1.02
N LEU A 2 2.74 -16.94 -1.27
CA LEU A 2 3.66 -17.65 -0.38
C LEU A 2 4.91 -16.80 -0.04
N LEU A 3 5.18 -16.65 1.25
CA LEU A 3 6.46 -16.21 1.80
C LEU A 3 7.08 -17.39 2.55
N THR A 4 8.33 -17.73 2.25
CA THR A 4 9.09 -18.69 3.06
C THR A 4 10.31 -18.04 3.69
N ILE A 5 10.60 -18.36 4.93
CA ILE A 5 11.80 -17.92 5.66
C ILE A 5 12.58 -19.17 6.08
N THR A 6 13.85 -19.25 5.71
CA THR A 6 14.71 -20.39 6.01
C THR A 6 15.87 -19.95 6.90
N ASN A 7 16.15 -20.74 7.92
CA ASN A 7 17.35 -20.66 8.76
C ASN A 7 18.20 -21.92 8.57
N THR A 8 19.51 -21.75 8.49
CA THR A 8 20.49 -22.85 8.38
C THR A 8 21.49 -22.90 9.53
N LYS A 9 21.37 -22.03 10.55
CA LYS A 9 22.19 -22.12 11.77
C LYS A 9 21.68 -23.26 12.65
N SER A 10 22.53 -24.23 12.93
CA SER A 10 22.20 -25.34 13.83
C SER A 10 22.05 -24.88 15.30
N PRO A 11 20.99 -25.31 16.03
CA PRO A 11 19.87 -26.10 15.53
C PRO A 11 18.88 -25.22 14.76
N ALA A 12 18.67 -25.52 13.48
CA ALA A 12 17.88 -24.65 12.59
C ALA A 12 16.43 -24.50 13.04
N THR A 13 15.91 -25.50 13.75
CA THR A 13 14.59 -25.52 14.38
C THR A 13 14.35 -24.38 15.37
N ASP A 14 15.39 -23.68 15.84
CA ASP A 14 15.23 -22.49 16.68
C ASP A 14 14.42 -21.38 16.00
N LEU A 15 14.31 -21.41 14.66
CA LEU A 15 13.41 -20.56 13.90
C LEU A 15 11.94 -20.67 14.38
N GLY A 16 11.51 -21.83 14.86
CA GLY A 16 10.17 -22.04 15.43
C GLY A 16 9.94 -21.23 16.71
N TYR A 17 10.92 -21.20 17.61
CA TYR A 17 10.86 -20.41 18.84
C TYR A 17 10.92 -18.91 18.58
N LEU A 18 11.72 -18.50 17.58
CA LEU A 18 11.83 -17.11 17.19
C LEU A 18 10.54 -16.58 16.53
N LEU A 19 9.87 -17.38 15.69
CA LEU A 19 8.59 -17.03 15.08
C LEU A 19 7.36 -17.25 15.99
N HIS A 20 7.56 -17.89 17.15
CA HIS A 20 6.49 -18.38 18.04
C HIS A 20 5.49 -19.27 17.28
N LYS A 21 6.01 -20.19 16.48
CA LYS A 21 5.24 -21.16 15.70
C LYS A 21 5.89 -22.52 15.80
N ASN A 22 5.11 -23.51 16.24
CA ASN A 22 5.61 -24.86 16.43
C ASN A 22 5.75 -25.55 15.07
N PRO A 23 6.95 -26.04 14.68
CA PRO A 23 7.15 -26.70 13.39
C PRO A 23 6.29 -27.95 13.14
N SER A 24 5.85 -28.63 14.20
CA SER A 24 5.00 -29.82 14.11
C SER A 24 3.50 -29.50 13.97
N ARG A 25 3.11 -28.22 13.91
CA ARG A 25 1.70 -27.82 13.84
C ARG A 25 1.45 -26.85 12.71
N VAL A 26 0.55 -27.24 11.80
CA VAL A 26 -0.07 -26.30 10.86
C VAL A 26 -1.05 -25.42 11.64
N GLN A 27 -0.96 -24.11 11.45
CA GLN A 27 -1.85 -23.14 12.07
C GLN A 27 -2.55 -22.32 11.01
N THR A 28 -3.83 -22.01 11.22
CA THR A 28 -4.64 -21.18 10.33
C THR A 28 -5.20 -20.02 11.12
N PHE A 29 -5.12 -18.83 10.55
CA PHE A 29 -5.58 -17.58 11.16
C PHE A 29 -6.55 -16.88 10.20
N GLU A 30 -7.66 -16.38 10.73
CA GLU A 30 -8.64 -15.61 9.97
C GLU A 30 -8.27 -14.11 10.01
N LEU A 31 -8.20 -13.48 8.85
CA LEU A 31 -8.00 -12.05 8.65
C LEU A 31 -9.20 -11.46 7.89
N SER A 32 -9.30 -10.13 7.85
CA SER A 32 -10.43 -9.44 7.20
C SER A 32 -10.52 -9.67 5.69
N PHE A 33 -9.46 -10.21 5.07
CA PHE A 33 -9.35 -10.46 3.63
C PHE A 33 -9.21 -11.95 3.29
N GLY A 34 -9.40 -12.86 4.25
CA GLY A 34 -9.25 -14.30 4.05
C GLY A 34 -8.41 -14.94 5.14
N LYS A 35 -7.75 -16.05 4.80
CA LYS A 35 -7.00 -16.89 5.73
C LYS A 35 -5.51 -16.77 5.54
N VAL A 36 -4.78 -17.04 6.61
CA VAL A 36 -3.33 -17.17 6.59
C VAL A 36 -2.95 -18.48 7.25
N HIS A 37 -2.19 -19.30 6.52
CA HIS A 37 -1.68 -20.56 7.01
C HIS A 37 -0.19 -20.43 7.32
N VAL A 38 0.22 -20.96 8.48
CA VAL A 38 1.61 -21.12 8.85
C VAL A 38 1.92 -22.60 8.99
N PHE A 39 2.96 -23.04 8.30
CA PHE A 39 3.46 -24.41 8.39
C PHE A 39 4.96 -24.46 8.08
N TYR A 40 5.58 -25.60 8.32
CA TYR A 40 7.01 -25.79 8.11
C TYR A 40 7.22 -26.92 7.10
N PRO A 41 7.47 -26.63 5.81
CA PRO A 41 7.78 -27.65 4.82
C PRO A 41 9.04 -28.45 5.17
N GLU A 42 9.98 -27.86 5.90
CA GLU A 42 11.19 -28.53 6.37
C GLU A 42 11.55 -28.06 7.79
N ALA A 43 11.82 -29.00 8.69
CA ALA A 43 12.22 -28.73 10.07
C ALA A 43 13.25 -29.78 10.54
N SER A 44 14.48 -29.65 10.07
CA SER A 44 15.62 -30.47 10.47
C SER A 44 16.60 -29.67 11.35
N GLY A 45 17.57 -30.36 11.96
CA GLY A 45 18.62 -29.70 12.76
C GLY A 45 19.51 -28.77 11.94
N THR A 46 19.67 -29.01 10.64
CA THR A 46 20.56 -28.25 9.74
C THR A 46 19.81 -27.22 8.89
N ARG A 47 18.51 -27.40 8.67
CA ARG A 47 17.69 -26.49 7.87
C ARG A 47 16.24 -26.50 8.36
N CYS A 48 15.71 -25.30 8.60
CA CYS A 48 14.32 -25.11 9.00
C CYS A 48 13.72 -24.00 8.16
N THR A 49 12.61 -24.29 7.49
CA THR A 49 11.89 -23.36 6.63
C THR A 49 10.48 -23.19 7.15
N ALA A 50 10.11 -21.97 7.52
CA ALA A 50 8.75 -21.58 7.82
C ALA A 50 8.08 -21.05 6.53
N ALA A 51 6.81 -21.38 6.34
CA ALA A 51 5.98 -20.90 5.24
C ALA A 51 4.79 -20.11 5.79
N LEU A 52 4.55 -18.93 5.21
CA LEU A 52 3.39 -18.09 5.42
C LEU A 52 2.60 -18.03 4.11
N LEU A 53 1.48 -18.74 4.06
CA LEU A 53 0.62 -18.85 2.88
C LEU A 53 -0.65 -18.02 3.10
N LEU A 54 -0.88 -17.03 2.23
CA LEU A 54 -2.09 -16.23 2.21
C LEU A 54 -3.10 -16.88 1.26
N ASP A 55 -4.28 -17.17 1.79
CA ASP A 55 -5.47 -17.68 1.10
C ASP A 55 -6.55 -16.60 1.16
N ILE A 56 -6.51 -15.69 0.19
CA ILE A 56 -7.35 -14.49 0.16
C ILE A 56 -8.72 -14.83 -0.43
N ASP A 57 -9.79 -14.34 0.19
CA ASP A 57 -11.16 -14.44 -0.35
C ASP A 57 -11.41 -13.28 -1.33
N PRO A 58 -11.38 -13.52 -2.66
CA PRO A 58 -11.61 -12.46 -3.64
C PRO A 58 -13.00 -11.85 -3.53
N VAL A 59 -14.02 -12.65 -3.17
CA VAL A 59 -15.41 -12.18 -3.08
C VAL A 59 -15.61 -11.34 -1.82
N GLY A 60 -15.07 -11.81 -0.70
CA GLY A 60 -15.05 -11.08 0.57
C GLY A 60 -14.35 -9.72 0.43
N LEU A 61 -13.27 -9.66 -0.36
CA LEU A 61 -12.52 -8.43 -0.59
C LEU A 61 -13.36 -7.34 -1.29
N VAL A 62 -14.22 -7.71 -2.25
CA VAL A 62 -15.13 -6.78 -2.94
C VAL A 62 -16.25 -6.32 -2.00
N ARG A 63 -16.86 -7.24 -1.27
CA ARG A 63 -17.99 -6.94 -0.37
C ARG A 63 -17.62 -6.01 0.79
N THR A 64 -16.36 -6.04 1.20
CA THR A 64 -15.86 -5.32 2.38
C THR A 64 -15.05 -4.05 2.00
N ARG A 65 -14.89 -3.76 0.71
CA ARG A 65 -14.06 -2.65 0.22
C ARG A 65 -14.61 -1.29 0.69
N ARG A 66 -13.90 -0.67 1.64
CA ARG A 66 -13.99 0.76 2.01
C ARG A 66 -12.72 1.51 1.55
N GLY A 67 -12.32 1.35 0.29
CA GLY A 67 -11.11 1.97 -0.29
C GLY A 67 -11.30 2.45 -1.73
N PRO A 68 -10.37 3.24 -2.29
CA PRO A 68 -10.46 3.75 -3.66
C PRO A 68 -10.47 2.59 -4.66
N SER A 69 -11.25 2.72 -5.74
CA SER A 69 -11.17 1.82 -6.89
C SER A 69 -9.78 1.92 -7.51
N GLY A 70 -9.16 0.79 -7.85
CA GLY A 70 -7.98 0.76 -8.72
C GLY A 70 -8.30 1.37 -10.10
N GLU A 71 -7.26 1.58 -10.92
CA GLU A 71 -7.36 2.21 -12.23
C GLU A 71 -8.23 1.41 -13.24
N GLY A 72 -8.62 0.16 -12.95
CA GLY A 72 -9.28 -0.75 -13.89
C GLY A 72 -10.83 -0.77 -13.90
N GLY A 73 -11.49 0.23 -13.32
CA GLY A 73 -12.96 0.35 -13.41
C GLY A 73 -13.75 -0.70 -12.60
N MET A 74 -15.01 -0.96 -12.99
CA MET A 74 -15.93 -1.87 -12.24
C MET A 74 -15.51 -3.35 -12.31
N LEU A 75 -14.83 -3.78 -13.38
CA LEU A 75 -14.40 -5.17 -13.59
C LEU A 75 -13.17 -5.54 -12.74
N ASP A 76 -12.24 -4.60 -12.55
CA ASP A 76 -11.06 -4.74 -11.70
C ASP A 76 -11.41 -4.98 -10.22
N GLN A 77 -12.67 -4.78 -9.83
CA GLN A 77 -13.13 -5.19 -8.51
C GLN A 77 -13.21 -6.72 -8.40
N TYR A 78 -13.64 -7.41 -9.45
CA TYR A 78 -13.89 -8.85 -9.42
C TYR A 78 -12.74 -9.68 -10.01
N VAL A 79 -12.02 -9.13 -10.99
CA VAL A 79 -10.88 -9.81 -11.65
C VAL A 79 -9.66 -8.92 -11.51
N ASN A 80 -8.81 -9.27 -10.54
CA ASN A 80 -7.53 -8.62 -10.31
C ASN A 80 -6.54 -9.63 -9.72
N ASP A 81 -5.29 -9.22 -9.65
CA ASP A 81 -4.16 -10.02 -9.20
C ASP A 81 -4.04 -10.13 -7.67
N ARG A 82 -4.86 -9.39 -6.90
CA ARG A 82 -4.66 -9.18 -5.44
C ARG A 82 -4.77 -10.42 -4.57
N PRO A 83 -5.59 -11.42 -4.90
CA PRO A 83 -5.57 -12.70 -4.19
C PRO A 83 -4.32 -13.56 -4.46
N TYR A 84 -3.51 -13.19 -5.46
CA TYR A 84 -2.46 -14.04 -6.02
C TYR A 84 -1.05 -13.44 -5.93
N VAL A 85 -0.92 -12.16 -5.62
CA VAL A 85 0.37 -11.43 -5.56
C VAL A 85 0.75 -11.01 -4.15
N ALA A 86 2.05 -11.08 -3.81
CA ALA A 86 2.57 -10.66 -2.51
C ALA A 86 2.52 -9.13 -2.36
N SER A 87 1.32 -8.60 -2.11
CA SER A 87 1.01 -7.19 -1.92
C SER A 87 1.14 -6.77 -0.45
N SER A 88 0.60 -5.59 -0.11
CA SER A 88 0.50 -5.13 1.28
C SER A 88 -0.27 -6.08 2.21
N PHE A 89 -1.08 -7.00 1.69
CA PHE A 89 -1.67 -8.08 2.50
C PHE A 89 -0.62 -8.98 3.16
N MET A 90 0.51 -9.21 2.48
CA MET A 90 1.63 -9.96 3.05
C MET A 90 2.22 -9.24 4.26
N SER A 91 2.42 -7.91 4.17
CA SER A 91 2.89 -7.10 5.30
C SER A 91 1.94 -7.15 6.48
N VAL A 92 0.62 -7.06 6.24
CA VAL A 92 -0.39 -7.20 7.30
C VAL A 92 -0.34 -8.59 7.93
N ALA A 93 -0.16 -9.64 7.14
CA ALA A 93 -0.01 -11.00 7.63
C ALA A 93 1.26 -11.16 8.49
N ILE A 94 2.41 -10.63 8.05
CA ILE A 94 3.65 -10.62 8.83
C ILE A 94 3.41 -9.94 10.19
N ALA A 95 2.86 -8.72 10.18
CA ALA A 95 2.64 -7.95 11.40
C ALA A 95 1.68 -8.61 12.38
N ARG A 96 0.65 -9.32 11.90
CA ARG A 96 -0.31 -10.01 12.78
C ARG A 96 0.19 -11.35 13.27
N ILE A 97 0.78 -12.15 12.38
CA ILE A 97 1.11 -13.56 12.67
C ILE A 97 2.49 -13.70 13.32
N PHE A 98 3.43 -12.85 12.94
CA PHE A 98 4.80 -12.80 13.47
C PHE A 98 5.04 -11.57 14.35
N ASN A 99 3.99 -11.00 14.95
CA ASN A 99 4.07 -9.78 15.78
C ASN A 99 5.18 -9.83 16.83
N SER A 100 5.27 -10.92 17.60
CA SER A 100 6.30 -11.07 18.64
C SER A 100 7.72 -11.09 18.08
N ALA A 101 7.93 -11.73 16.93
CA ALA A 101 9.21 -11.78 16.24
C ALA A 101 9.58 -10.41 15.65
N LEU A 102 8.60 -9.72 15.04
CA LEU A 102 8.74 -8.37 14.51
C LEU A 102 9.04 -7.34 15.61
N ALA A 103 8.54 -7.57 16.82
CA ALA A 103 8.86 -6.79 18.01
C ALA A 103 10.19 -7.17 18.67
N GLY A 104 10.95 -8.11 18.11
CA GLY A 104 12.22 -8.56 18.68
C GLY A 104 12.06 -9.30 20.01
N ASN A 105 11.08 -10.21 20.12
CA ASN A 105 10.84 -10.96 21.35
C ASN A 105 10.77 -12.47 21.11
N SER A 106 11.51 -13.25 21.90
CA SER A 106 11.34 -14.71 22.03
C SER A 106 11.47 -15.13 23.48
N LYS A 107 10.47 -15.84 24.01
CA LYS A 107 10.47 -16.30 25.41
C LYS A 107 11.39 -17.49 25.62
N ASP A 108 11.41 -18.40 24.64
CA ASP A 108 12.13 -19.66 24.74
C ASP A 108 13.60 -19.56 24.27
N ARG A 109 13.91 -18.53 23.47
CA ARG A 109 15.24 -18.24 22.91
C ARG A 109 15.57 -16.73 22.91
N PRO A 110 15.55 -16.05 24.06
CA PRO A 110 15.85 -14.61 24.14
C PRO A 110 17.25 -14.26 23.61
N GLU A 111 18.22 -15.14 23.82
CA GLU A 111 19.61 -15.00 23.38
C GLU A 111 19.80 -15.00 21.86
N LEU A 112 18.84 -15.52 21.09
CA LEU A 112 18.92 -15.57 19.64
C LEU A 112 18.26 -14.37 18.95
N VAL A 113 17.50 -13.56 19.68
CA VAL A 113 16.78 -12.40 19.12
C VAL A 113 17.75 -11.37 18.53
N THR A 114 18.85 -11.10 19.23
CA THR A 114 19.85 -10.09 18.87
C THR A 114 21.00 -10.65 18.03
N VAL A 115 20.98 -11.96 17.74
CA VAL A 115 22.07 -12.64 17.04
C VAL A 115 21.75 -12.69 15.55
N PRO A 116 22.66 -12.23 14.67
CA PRO A 116 22.51 -12.43 13.23
C PRO A 116 22.49 -13.93 12.89
N LEU A 117 21.49 -14.32 12.10
CA LEU A 117 21.28 -15.68 11.63
C LEU A 117 21.45 -15.73 10.11
N PRO A 118 21.95 -16.84 9.53
CA PRO A 118 21.98 -17.05 8.08
C PRO A 118 20.56 -17.29 7.59
N LEU A 119 19.85 -16.21 7.30
CA LEU A 119 18.45 -16.23 6.89
C LEU A 119 18.33 -16.02 5.38
N SER A 120 17.41 -16.78 4.78
CA SER A 120 16.90 -16.50 3.44
C SER A 120 15.39 -16.36 3.47
N ALA A 121 14.85 -15.42 2.69
CA ALA A 121 13.43 -15.26 2.49
C ALA A 121 13.11 -15.33 0.99
N ARG A 122 12.12 -16.15 0.62
CA ARG A 122 11.62 -16.26 -0.76
C ARG A 122 10.17 -15.78 -0.80
N ILE A 123 9.89 -14.83 -1.67
CA ILE A 123 8.58 -14.21 -1.87
C ILE A 123 8.09 -14.65 -3.25
N ALA A 124 7.08 -15.50 -3.28
CA ALA A 124 6.47 -15.94 -4.54
C ALA A 124 5.52 -14.87 -5.07
N VAL A 125 5.67 -14.54 -6.36
CA VAL A 125 4.78 -13.63 -7.11
C VAL A 125 4.69 -12.23 -6.47
N LEU A 126 5.82 -11.55 -6.40
CA LEU A 126 5.94 -10.16 -5.97
C LEU A 126 5.72 -9.22 -7.17
N PRO A 127 4.68 -8.36 -7.14
CA PRO A 127 4.50 -7.35 -8.17
C PRO A 127 5.58 -6.29 -8.00
N CYS A 128 6.31 -5.99 -9.07
CA CYS A 128 7.32 -4.95 -9.09
C CYS A 128 7.21 -4.12 -10.38
N ARG A 129 6.53 -2.98 -10.28
CA ARG A 129 6.43 -2.02 -11.39
C ARG A 129 7.76 -1.28 -11.67
N GLY A 130 8.72 -1.37 -10.75
CA GLY A 130 10.05 -0.77 -10.90
C GLY A 130 11.08 -1.67 -11.60
N GLY A 131 10.71 -2.90 -11.96
CA GLY A 131 11.60 -3.91 -12.53
C GLY A 131 12.61 -4.48 -11.53
N GLU A 132 13.38 -5.48 -11.98
CA GLU A 132 14.41 -6.16 -11.17
C GLU A 132 15.42 -5.20 -10.55
N GLU A 133 15.90 -4.21 -11.30
CA GLU A 133 16.88 -3.22 -10.83
C GLU A 133 16.39 -2.49 -9.58
N PHE A 134 15.10 -2.20 -9.47
CA PHE A 134 14.56 -1.56 -8.28
C PHE A 134 14.54 -2.51 -7.08
N VAL A 135 14.24 -3.80 -7.28
CA VAL A 135 14.34 -4.82 -6.23
C VAL A 135 15.77 -4.88 -5.68
N ARG A 136 16.76 -4.88 -6.58
CA ARG A 136 18.18 -4.91 -6.22
C ARG A 136 18.58 -3.68 -5.41
N ARG A 137 18.27 -2.47 -5.88
CA ARG A 137 18.60 -1.23 -5.14
C ARG A 137 17.98 -1.15 -3.74
N LEU A 138 16.79 -1.73 -3.55
CA LEU A 138 16.15 -1.79 -2.22
C LEU A 138 16.82 -2.78 -1.26
N PHE A 139 17.17 -3.99 -1.72
CA PHE A 139 17.65 -5.04 -0.82
C PHE A 139 19.18 -5.14 -0.77
N GLU A 140 19.89 -4.95 -1.88
CA GLU A 140 21.36 -5.04 -1.91
C GLU A 140 22.01 -3.95 -1.09
N THR A 141 21.42 -2.75 -1.04
CA THR A 141 21.91 -1.65 -0.19
C THR A 141 21.79 -1.95 1.30
N LEU A 142 20.83 -2.78 1.68
CA LEU A 142 20.70 -3.32 3.03
C LEU A 142 21.65 -4.50 3.26
N GLY A 143 22.49 -4.87 2.29
CA GLY A 143 23.46 -5.96 2.39
C GLY A 143 22.89 -7.35 2.13
N TYR A 144 21.71 -7.45 1.50
CA TYR A 144 21.18 -8.73 1.07
C TYR A 144 21.79 -9.15 -0.27
N GLN A 145 22.04 -10.44 -0.43
CA GLN A 145 22.14 -11.03 -1.76
C GLN A 145 20.72 -11.20 -2.32
N VAL A 146 20.51 -10.81 -3.59
CA VAL A 146 19.21 -10.84 -4.26
C VAL A 146 19.25 -11.72 -5.50
N VAL A 147 18.30 -12.65 -5.58
CA VAL A 147 17.97 -13.41 -6.79
C VAL A 147 16.52 -13.09 -7.16
N ALA A 148 16.30 -12.57 -8.35
CA ALA A 148 14.98 -12.26 -8.86
C ALA A 148 14.72 -13.07 -10.14
N GLU A 149 13.60 -13.76 -10.18
CA GLU A 149 13.12 -14.54 -11.31
C GLU A 149 11.90 -13.84 -11.89
N HIS A 150 12.02 -13.34 -13.12
CA HIS A 150 10.94 -12.64 -13.83
C HIS A 150 9.97 -13.64 -14.48
N HIS A 151 8.67 -13.41 -14.34
CA HIS A 151 7.64 -14.31 -14.86
C HIS A 151 6.99 -13.76 -16.13
N PRO A 152 6.87 -14.56 -17.20
CA PRO A 152 6.13 -14.17 -18.40
C PRO A 152 4.64 -13.98 -18.10
N LEU A 153 3.93 -13.19 -18.92
CA LEU A 153 2.46 -13.08 -18.77
C LEU A 153 1.75 -14.41 -19.05
N ASP A 154 2.20 -15.13 -20.07
CA ASP A 154 1.69 -16.46 -20.43
C ASP A 154 2.77 -17.27 -21.15
N GLU A 155 3.09 -18.47 -20.66
CA GLU A 155 4.07 -19.37 -21.27
C GLU A 155 3.65 -19.85 -22.68
N LYS A 156 2.35 -19.85 -22.98
CA LYS A 156 1.80 -20.27 -24.28
C LYS A 156 1.74 -19.14 -25.29
N PHE A 157 1.82 -17.89 -24.85
CA PHE A 157 1.80 -16.70 -25.70
C PHE A 157 3.00 -15.78 -25.38
N PRO A 158 4.24 -16.20 -25.70
CA PRO A 158 5.44 -15.42 -25.39
C PRO A 158 5.46 -14.02 -26.00
N GLU A 159 4.71 -13.79 -27.09
CA GLU A 159 4.58 -12.49 -27.75
C GLU A 159 3.88 -11.43 -26.88
N TRP A 160 3.18 -11.83 -25.81
CA TRP A 160 2.62 -10.90 -24.84
C TRP A 160 3.69 -10.27 -23.94
N GLY A 161 4.89 -10.85 -23.91
CA GLY A 161 6.02 -10.39 -23.12
C GLY A 161 5.87 -10.73 -21.64
N ASP A 162 6.66 -10.03 -20.83
CA ASP A 162 6.77 -10.34 -19.41
C ASP A 162 5.75 -9.59 -18.55
N GLY A 163 5.30 -10.26 -17.48
CA GLY A 163 4.41 -9.65 -16.50
C GLY A 163 5.17 -8.76 -15.53
N PRO A 164 4.50 -7.93 -14.71
CA PRO A 164 5.15 -7.15 -13.67
C PRO A 164 5.54 -7.99 -12.44
N TYR A 165 5.64 -9.32 -12.55
CA TYR A 165 5.73 -10.24 -11.42
C TYR A 165 7.09 -10.91 -11.34
N TYR A 166 7.63 -10.97 -10.12
CA TYR A 166 8.92 -11.59 -9.84
C TYR A 166 8.77 -12.60 -8.71
N THR A 167 9.53 -13.69 -8.74
CA THR A 167 9.83 -14.43 -7.52
C THR A 167 11.18 -13.97 -7.01
N VAL A 168 11.21 -13.42 -5.79
CA VAL A 168 12.40 -12.81 -5.22
C VAL A 168 12.88 -13.61 -4.04
N GLU A 169 14.16 -13.97 -4.05
CA GLU A 169 14.86 -14.59 -2.94
C GLU A 169 15.96 -13.65 -2.44
N ILE A 170 15.91 -13.35 -1.14
CA ILE A 170 16.89 -12.51 -0.45
C ILE A 170 17.59 -13.33 0.62
N SER A 171 18.90 -13.17 0.78
CA SER A 171 19.66 -13.87 1.83
C SER A 171 20.72 -13.00 2.47
N LYS A 172 20.84 -13.08 3.80
CA LYS A 172 21.80 -12.30 4.60
C LYS A 172 22.01 -12.94 5.97
N ASN A 173 23.17 -12.71 6.58
CA ASN A 173 23.34 -12.86 8.03
C ASN A 173 22.70 -11.67 8.75
N VAL A 174 21.51 -11.86 9.31
CA VAL A 174 20.68 -10.79 9.85
C VAL A 174 19.81 -11.29 11.01
N THR A 175 19.39 -10.41 11.91
CA THR A 175 18.42 -10.79 12.93
C THR A 175 17.07 -11.11 12.28
N LEU A 176 16.26 -11.96 12.92
CA LEU A 176 14.92 -12.25 12.39
C LEU A 176 14.04 -10.99 12.41
N GLN A 177 14.21 -10.13 13.42
CA GLN A 177 13.47 -8.88 13.55
C GLN A 177 13.72 -7.97 12.35
N ASP A 178 14.99 -7.74 11.99
CA ASP A 178 15.34 -6.86 10.88
C ASP A 178 14.86 -7.44 9.55
N LEU A 179 15.00 -8.75 9.33
CA LEU A 179 14.47 -9.40 8.13
C LEU A 179 12.96 -9.17 7.98
N LEU A 180 12.19 -9.43 9.04
CA LEU A 180 10.74 -9.23 9.02
C LEU A 180 10.38 -7.76 8.86
N THR A 181 11.16 -6.85 9.45
CA THR A 181 10.97 -5.40 9.35
C THR A 181 11.20 -4.89 7.93
N HIS A 182 12.30 -5.30 7.29
CA HIS A 182 12.59 -4.96 5.89
C HIS A 182 11.49 -5.51 4.96
N LEU A 183 11.09 -6.78 5.13
CA LEU A 183 10.00 -7.37 4.35
C LEU A 183 8.67 -6.62 4.55
N TYR A 184 8.33 -6.28 5.80
CA TYR A 184 7.12 -5.56 6.15
C TYR A 184 7.04 -4.20 5.44
N VAL A 185 8.14 -3.45 5.39
CA VAL A 185 8.20 -2.11 4.77
C VAL A 185 8.35 -2.18 3.24
N LEU A 186 9.19 -3.06 2.72
CA LEU A 186 9.60 -3.04 1.31
C LEU A 186 8.65 -3.79 0.37
N ILE A 187 7.90 -4.79 0.83
CA ILE A 187 6.90 -5.47 0.00
C ILE A 187 5.85 -4.46 -0.55
N PRO A 188 5.22 -3.59 0.27
CA PRO A 188 4.29 -2.58 -0.23
C PRO A 188 4.93 -1.53 -1.15
N VAL A 189 6.22 -1.25 -0.99
CA VAL A 189 6.98 -0.31 -1.84
C VAL A 189 7.15 -0.87 -3.25
N LEU A 190 7.38 -2.18 -3.37
CA LEU A 190 7.56 -2.86 -4.64
C LEU A 190 6.26 -2.95 -5.44
N ASP A 191 5.16 -3.28 -4.76
CA ASP A 191 3.82 -3.31 -5.35
C ASP A 191 3.33 -1.90 -5.75
N ALA A 192 3.63 -0.90 -4.90
CA ALA A 192 3.20 0.48 -5.04
C ALA A 192 1.68 0.65 -5.20
N ASP A 193 0.87 -0.28 -4.70
CA ASP A 193 -0.59 -0.28 -4.82
C ASP A 193 -1.24 -0.86 -3.54
N LYS A 194 -1.52 0.01 -2.55
CA LYS A 194 -2.09 -0.42 -1.26
C LYS A 194 -3.61 -0.58 -1.36
N HIS A 195 -4.12 -1.73 -0.90
CA HIS A 195 -5.55 -2.06 -0.90
C HIS A 195 -6.41 -1.43 0.21
N TYR A 196 -5.83 -0.55 1.02
CA TYR A 196 -6.51 0.11 2.13
C TYR A 196 -6.16 1.60 2.16
N TRP A 197 -7.02 2.37 2.83
CA TRP A 197 -6.84 3.81 2.97
C TRP A 197 -5.62 4.12 3.85
N VAL A 198 -4.70 4.94 3.34
CA VAL A 198 -3.47 5.33 4.03
C VAL A 198 -3.75 6.61 4.84
N GLY A 199 -3.66 6.51 6.16
CA GLY A 199 -3.84 7.63 7.10
C GLY A 199 -2.53 8.11 7.72
N LYS A 200 -2.62 9.04 8.68
CA LYS A 200 -1.46 9.54 9.44
C LYS A 200 -0.75 8.43 10.23
N ASP A 201 -1.50 7.42 10.67
CA ASP A 201 -0.98 6.24 11.37
C ASP A 201 0.00 5.43 10.53
N GLU A 202 -0.10 5.49 9.19
CA GLU A 202 0.85 4.83 8.29
C GLU A 202 2.22 5.51 8.28
N VAL A 203 2.28 6.82 8.51
CA VAL A 203 3.56 7.54 8.65
C VAL A 203 4.27 7.07 9.91
N GLU A 204 3.57 7.00 11.04
CA GLU A 204 4.15 6.53 12.30
C GLU A 204 4.61 5.07 12.20
N LYS A 205 3.83 4.19 11.55
CA LYS A 205 4.25 2.82 11.28
C LYS A 205 5.51 2.77 10.42
N LEU A 206 5.58 3.56 9.34
CA LEU A 206 6.75 3.59 8.47
C LEU A 206 7.98 4.04 9.23
N LEU A 207 7.89 5.12 10.01
CA LEU A 207 9.03 5.63 10.78
C LEU A 207 9.47 4.65 11.86
N ARG A 208 8.53 4.05 12.60
CA ARG A 208 8.85 3.05 13.63
C ARG A 208 9.53 1.81 13.04
N HIS A 209 9.05 1.31 11.91
CA HIS A 209 9.66 0.15 11.25
C HIS A 209 10.84 0.54 10.35
N GLY A 210 11.06 1.82 10.10
CA GLY A 210 12.21 2.37 9.38
C GLY A 210 13.36 2.78 10.28
N GLU A 211 13.15 2.81 11.60
CA GLU A 211 14.15 3.23 12.57
C GLU A 211 15.44 2.41 12.43
N GLY A 212 16.58 3.11 12.42
CA GLY A 212 17.91 2.50 12.33
C GLY A 212 18.40 2.15 10.92
N TRP A 213 17.54 2.17 9.89
CA TRP A 213 17.96 1.82 8.51
C TRP A 213 17.39 2.70 7.40
N LEU A 214 16.15 3.20 7.55
CA LEU A 214 15.48 3.95 6.47
C LEU A 214 16.13 5.32 6.24
N GLN A 215 16.61 5.96 7.31
CA GLN A 215 17.27 7.27 7.24
C GLN A 215 18.56 7.22 6.41
N SER A 216 19.34 6.14 6.51
CA SER A 216 20.59 5.98 5.75
C SER A 216 20.40 5.27 4.40
N HIS A 217 19.17 4.88 4.06
CA HIS A 217 18.89 4.16 2.82
C HIS A 217 18.95 5.12 1.61
N PRO A 218 19.76 4.85 0.57
CA PRO A 218 19.84 5.72 -0.62
C PRO A 218 18.51 5.91 -1.34
N GLU A 219 17.68 4.87 -1.38
CA GLU A 219 16.33 4.93 -1.94
C GLU A 219 15.26 5.45 -0.93
N ARG A 220 15.61 6.18 0.15
CA ARG A 220 14.62 6.59 1.17
C ARG A 220 13.44 7.35 0.58
N GLU A 221 13.71 8.24 -0.37
CA GLU A 221 12.67 9.05 -1.02
C GLU A 221 11.71 8.18 -1.82
N ALA A 222 12.25 7.24 -2.61
CA ALA A 222 11.46 6.28 -3.37
C ALA A 222 10.64 5.36 -2.44
N ILE A 223 11.23 4.90 -1.34
CA ILE A 223 10.55 4.09 -0.32
C ILE A 223 9.37 4.87 0.28
N VAL A 224 9.60 6.08 0.80
CA VAL A 224 8.56 6.88 1.45
C VAL A 224 7.46 7.28 0.47
N SER A 225 7.84 7.72 -0.74
CA SER A 225 6.90 8.11 -1.80
C SER A 225 6.00 6.96 -2.23
N ARG A 226 6.56 5.75 -2.46
CA ARG A 226 5.78 4.57 -2.84
C ARG A 226 4.98 3.99 -1.67
N TYR A 227 5.52 4.01 -0.45
CA TYR A 227 4.83 3.52 0.74
C TYR A 227 3.60 4.37 1.08
N LEU A 228 3.66 5.68 0.83
CA LEU A 228 2.59 6.65 1.08
C LEU A 228 1.94 7.15 -0.23
N ARG A 229 1.95 6.33 -1.29
CA ARG A 229 1.48 6.69 -2.63
C ARG A 229 0.11 7.38 -2.58
N GLY A 230 0.00 8.52 -3.26
CA GLY A 230 -1.22 9.31 -3.35
C GLY A 230 -1.39 10.37 -2.26
N PHE A 231 -0.50 10.42 -1.25
CA PHE A 231 -0.62 11.35 -0.12
C PHE A 231 0.62 12.25 0.01
N ARG A 232 0.81 13.17 -0.95
CA ARG A 232 1.98 14.09 -1.00
C ARG A 232 2.29 14.79 0.32
N LYS A 233 1.26 15.22 1.06
CA LYS A 233 1.44 15.87 2.37
C LYS A 233 2.07 14.92 3.41
N LEU A 234 1.63 13.66 3.44
CA LEU A 234 2.18 12.64 4.34
C LEU A 234 3.60 12.23 3.91
N THR A 235 3.86 12.13 2.61
CA THR A 235 5.20 11.90 2.06
C THR A 235 6.18 12.98 2.51
N ARG A 236 5.81 14.26 2.35
CA ARG A 236 6.63 15.40 2.78
C ARG A 236 6.86 15.40 4.28
N GLU A 237 5.82 15.15 5.07
CA GLU A 237 5.90 15.04 6.53
C GLU A 237 6.85 13.91 6.98
N ALA A 238 6.77 12.75 6.34
CA ALA A 238 7.63 11.61 6.64
C ALA A 238 9.10 11.88 6.25
N LEU A 239 9.34 12.49 5.09
CA LEU A 239 10.69 12.86 4.65
C LEU A 239 11.32 13.90 5.57
N ALA A 240 10.58 14.96 5.91
CA ALA A 240 11.06 16.00 6.82
C ALA A 240 11.55 15.41 8.15
N ARG A 241 10.80 14.48 8.74
CA ARG A 241 11.18 13.79 9.99
C ARG A 241 12.38 12.86 9.83
N LEU A 242 12.62 12.30 8.65
CA LEU A 242 13.81 11.50 8.36
C LEU A 242 15.05 12.37 8.09
N THR A 243 14.85 13.64 7.72
CA THR A 243 15.93 14.60 7.42
C THR A 243 16.17 15.60 8.54
N GLU A 244 15.47 15.55 9.67
CA GLU A 244 15.68 16.47 10.81
C GLU A 244 17.09 16.38 11.47
N ASP A 245 18.02 15.60 10.89
CA ASP A 245 19.48 15.60 11.15
C ASP A 245 20.35 16.25 10.04
N GLU A 246 19.79 16.65 8.89
CA GLU A 246 20.50 17.37 7.83
C GLU A 246 19.78 18.69 7.54
N SER A 247 20.51 19.78 7.75
CA SER A 247 20.11 21.18 7.59
C SER A 247 19.24 21.43 6.35
N LEU A 248 18.11 22.11 6.57
CA LEU A 248 17.25 22.70 5.55
C LEU A 248 18.09 23.38 4.47
N ASP A 249 18.06 22.82 3.26
CA ASP A 249 18.69 23.41 2.09
C ASP A 249 17.88 24.66 1.67
N PRO A 250 18.44 25.88 1.71
CA PRO A 250 17.73 27.10 1.35
C PRO A 250 17.23 27.13 -0.10
N GLU A 251 17.73 26.25 -0.98
CA GLU A 251 17.19 26.08 -2.34
C GLU A 251 15.76 25.48 -2.33
N ALA A 252 15.42 24.65 -1.33
CA ALA A 252 14.06 24.12 -1.18
C ALA A 252 13.04 25.19 -0.74
N GLU A 253 13.47 26.26 -0.07
CA GLU A 253 12.60 27.39 0.28
C GLU A 253 12.33 28.31 -0.92
N GLN A 254 13.24 28.38 -1.89
CA GLN A 254 13.03 29.10 -3.15
C GLN A 254 12.11 28.34 -4.09
N GLU A 255 12.25 27.01 -4.21
CA GLU A 255 11.25 26.17 -4.90
C GLU A 255 9.86 26.27 -4.24
N THR A 256 9.79 26.43 -2.91
CA THR A 256 8.52 26.60 -2.18
C THR A 256 7.83 27.94 -2.49
N LYS A 257 8.58 29.01 -2.80
CA LYS A 257 8.00 30.31 -3.22
C LYS A 257 7.58 30.28 -4.69
N GLU A 258 8.36 29.66 -5.55
CA GLU A 258 7.99 29.46 -6.96
C GLU A 258 6.79 28.51 -7.11
N GLU A 259 6.67 27.47 -6.27
CA GLU A 259 5.48 26.59 -6.20
C GLU A 259 4.25 27.29 -5.58
N GLN A 260 4.43 28.25 -4.67
CA GLN A 260 3.32 29.05 -4.13
C GLN A 260 2.78 30.06 -5.15
N GLU A 261 3.66 30.61 -6.00
CA GLU A 261 3.26 31.43 -7.16
C GLU A 261 2.65 30.56 -8.27
N GLN A 262 3.14 29.33 -8.50
CA GLN A 262 2.53 28.36 -9.43
C GLN A 262 1.23 27.70 -8.93
N ALA A 263 0.98 27.63 -7.61
CA ALA A 263 -0.29 27.16 -7.06
C ALA A 263 -1.45 28.15 -7.35
N ILE A 264 -1.12 29.43 -7.60
CA ILE A 264 -2.07 30.43 -8.11
C ILE A 264 -2.31 30.23 -9.62
N GLU A 265 -1.40 29.56 -10.33
CA GLU A 265 -1.48 29.17 -11.75
C GLU A 265 -1.71 27.67 -11.96
N THR A 266 -2.46 26.99 -11.09
CA THR A 266 -2.89 25.61 -11.42
C THR A 266 -3.88 25.69 -12.60
N PRO A 267 -3.62 25.06 -13.77
CA PRO A 267 -4.60 25.06 -14.84
C PRO A 267 -5.89 24.43 -14.32
N ILE A 268 -6.99 25.17 -14.45
CA ILE A 268 -8.32 24.74 -14.01
C ILE A 268 -8.56 23.33 -14.56
N ARG A 269 -8.79 22.36 -13.66
CA ARG A 269 -9.11 20.98 -14.09
C ARG A 269 -10.30 21.05 -15.02
N LEU A 270 -10.26 20.37 -16.17
CA LEU A 270 -11.34 20.42 -17.17
C LEU A 270 -12.73 20.17 -16.59
N HIS A 271 -12.82 19.31 -15.56
CA HIS A 271 -14.05 19.05 -14.83
C HIS A 271 -14.57 20.30 -14.09
N ASP A 272 -13.69 21.03 -13.41
CA ASP A 272 -14.03 22.23 -12.65
C ASP A 272 -14.33 23.41 -13.59
N ALA A 273 -13.57 23.54 -14.68
CA ALA A 273 -13.83 24.52 -15.75
C ALA A 273 -15.21 24.27 -16.38
N ARG A 274 -15.56 23.01 -16.64
CA ARG A 274 -16.88 22.63 -17.15
C ARG A 274 -18.00 23.00 -16.16
N LEU A 275 -17.83 22.71 -14.86
CA LEU A 275 -18.84 23.06 -13.86
C LEU A 275 -19.04 24.57 -13.77
N GLN A 276 -17.96 25.35 -13.79
CA GLN A 276 -18.02 26.81 -13.79
C GLN A 276 -18.68 27.36 -15.06
N GLN A 277 -18.36 26.82 -16.24
CA GLN A 277 -18.99 27.23 -17.50
C GLN A 277 -20.49 26.92 -17.51
N VAL A 278 -20.89 25.72 -17.07
CA VAL A 278 -22.31 25.34 -16.99
C VAL A 278 -23.06 26.26 -16.01
N ALA A 279 -22.47 26.55 -14.85
CA ALA A 279 -23.07 27.46 -13.88
C ALA A 279 -23.19 28.90 -14.42
N SER A 280 -22.17 29.40 -15.12
CA SER A 280 -22.21 30.69 -15.82
C SER A 280 -23.36 30.76 -16.81
N GLU A 281 -23.51 29.73 -17.64
CA GLU A 281 -24.51 29.75 -18.71
C GLU A 281 -25.93 29.65 -18.16
N LEU A 282 -26.11 28.88 -17.09
CA LEU A 282 -27.37 28.85 -16.35
C LEU A 282 -27.69 30.20 -15.70
N ARG A 283 -26.70 30.93 -15.16
CA ARG A 283 -26.91 32.30 -14.66
C ARG A 283 -27.37 33.22 -15.79
N THR A 284 -26.64 33.25 -16.90
CA THR A 284 -26.94 34.09 -18.06
C THR A 284 -28.31 33.77 -18.68
N SER A 285 -28.75 32.51 -18.61
CA SER A 285 -30.07 32.11 -19.11
C SER A 285 -31.24 32.72 -18.32
N GLY A 286 -31.01 33.23 -17.11
CA GLY A 286 -32.06 33.72 -16.22
C GLY A 286 -32.96 32.61 -15.65
N ALA A 287 -32.56 31.35 -15.77
CA ALA A 287 -33.31 30.22 -15.24
C ALA A 287 -33.43 30.32 -13.72
N LYS A 288 -34.66 30.10 -13.22
CA LYS A 288 -34.98 30.02 -11.79
C LYS A 288 -35.07 28.59 -11.27
N ARG A 289 -35.33 27.63 -12.16
CA ARG A 289 -35.50 26.21 -11.82
C ARG A 289 -34.54 25.38 -12.66
N VAL A 290 -33.78 24.50 -12.02
CA VAL A 290 -32.75 23.68 -12.69
C VAL A 290 -32.97 22.20 -12.38
N LEU A 291 -32.90 21.35 -13.41
CA LEU A 291 -32.93 19.89 -13.30
C LEU A 291 -31.57 19.33 -13.73
N ASP A 292 -30.84 18.72 -12.80
CA ASP A 292 -29.53 18.09 -13.02
C ASP A 292 -29.68 16.57 -13.20
N LEU A 293 -29.62 16.11 -14.45
CA LEU A 293 -29.75 14.71 -14.84
C LEU A 293 -28.38 14.04 -14.85
N GLY A 294 -28.16 13.11 -13.93
CA GLY A 294 -26.84 12.55 -13.63
C GLY A 294 -26.05 13.42 -12.67
N CYS A 295 -26.69 13.88 -11.59
CA CYS A 295 -26.10 14.83 -10.65
C CYS A 295 -24.91 14.26 -9.84
N GLY A 296 -24.72 12.93 -9.87
CA GLY A 296 -23.66 12.24 -9.17
C GLY A 296 -23.66 12.58 -7.68
N GLU A 297 -22.50 12.99 -7.16
CA GLU A 297 -22.31 13.40 -5.77
C GLU A 297 -22.70 14.88 -5.50
N GLY A 298 -23.51 15.50 -6.36
CA GLY A 298 -24.08 16.84 -6.14
C GLY A 298 -23.13 18.02 -6.37
N LYS A 299 -22.05 17.85 -7.15
CA LYS A 299 -21.03 18.90 -7.35
C LYS A 299 -21.56 20.14 -8.05
N LEU A 300 -22.35 19.99 -9.13
CA LEU A 300 -22.96 21.11 -9.83
C LEU A 300 -24.01 21.79 -8.95
N ILE A 301 -24.88 21.01 -8.32
CA ILE A 301 -25.91 21.50 -7.38
C ILE A 301 -25.28 22.37 -6.29
N ARG A 302 -24.17 21.93 -5.68
CA ARG A 302 -23.43 22.72 -4.68
C ARG A 302 -22.98 24.08 -5.22
N GLU A 303 -22.55 24.14 -6.48
CA GLU A 303 -22.14 25.41 -7.10
C GLU A 303 -23.34 26.32 -7.35
N LEU A 304 -24.46 25.75 -7.81
CA LEU A 304 -25.70 26.50 -8.06
C LEU A 304 -26.33 27.03 -6.77
N LEU A 305 -26.25 26.30 -5.66
CA LEU A 305 -26.77 26.74 -4.35
C LEU A 305 -26.14 28.04 -3.82
N LYS A 306 -24.99 28.44 -4.34
CA LYS A 306 -24.35 29.72 -3.98
C LYS A 306 -25.07 30.93 -4.56
N ASP A 307 -25.92 30.72 -5.56
CA ASP A 307 -26.58 31.76 -6.32
C ASP A 307 -28.08 31.81 -5.99
N LYS A 308 -28.55 32.99 -5.55
CA LYS A 308 -29.95 33.20 -5.16
C LYS A 308 -30.91 33.24 -6.35
N GLN A 309 -30.42 33.28 -7.59
CA GLN A 309 -31.26 33.23 -8.79
C GLN A 309 -32.01 31.88 -8.90
N PHE A 310 -31.37 30.78 -8.47
CA PHE A 310 -31.95 29.45 -8.55
C PHE A 310 -32.85 29.19 -7.34
N GLU A 311 -34.15 29.30 -7.57
CA GLU A 311 -35.20 29.11 -6.56
C GLU A 311 -35.50 27.63 -6.32
N GLU A 312 -35.27 26.76 -7.32
CA GLU A 312 -35.47 25.31 -7.21
C GLU A 312 -34.41 24.55 -7.99
N ILE A 313 -33.74 23.60 -7.32
CA ILE A 313 -32.74 22.73 -7.95
C ILE A 313 -33.10 21.29 -7.65
N VAL A 314 -33.34 20.50 -8.70
CA VAL A 314 -33.66 19.07 -8.59
C VAL A 314 -32.51 18.26 -9.17
N GLY A 315 -31.94 17.37 -8.37
CA GLY A 315 -30.93 16.41 -8.82
C GLY A 315 -31.53 15.01 -8.99
N MET A 316 -31.18 14.34 -10.09
CA MET A 316 -31.53 12.94 -10.33
C MET A 316 -30.28 12.16 -10.75
N ASP A 317 -30.11 10.95 -10.22
CA ASP A 317 -29.08 10.02 -10.67
C ASP A 317 -29.62 8.58 -10.60
N VAL A 318 -29.09 7.70 -11.44
CA VAL A 318 -29.41 6.27 -11.42
C VAL A 318 -28.71 5.54 -10.27
N SER A 319 -27.60 6.09 -9.77
CA SER A 319 -26.82 5.56 -8.66
C SER A 319 -27.37 6.05 -7.33
N TYR A 320 -28.09 5.18 -6.63
CA TYR A 320 -28.60 5.45 -5.27
C TYR A 320 -27.48 5.89 -4.30
N ARG A 321 -26.31 5.25 -4.38
CA ARG A 321 -25.13 5.62 -3.56
C ARG A 321 -24.64 7.04 -3.84
N SER A 322 -24.67 7.48 -5.10
CA SER A 322 -24.27 8.84 -5.46
C SER A 322 -25.22 9.86 -4.84
N LEU A 323 -26.52 9.55 -4.81
CA LEU A 323 -27.55 10.38 -4.16
C LEU A 323 -27.39 10.43 -2.64
N GLU A 324 -27.02 9.33 -1.97
CA GLU A 324 -26.70 9.35 -0.53
C GLU A 324 -25.49 10.27 -0.23
N VAL A 325 -24.42 10.16 -1.02
CA VAL A 325 -23.24 11.03 -0.87
C VAL A 325 -23.59 12.48 -1.19
N ALA A 326 -24.42 12.73 -2.21
CA ALA A 326 -24.89 14.07 -2.53
C ALA A 326 -25.71 14.66 -1.38
N ALA A 327 -26.62 13.88 -0.78
CA ALA A 327 -27.44 14.30 0.35
C ALA A 327 -26.59 14.73 1.56
N GLU A 328 -25.61 13.89 1.95
CA GLU A 328 -24.66 14.23 3.03
C GLU A 328 -23.86 15.49 2.70
N ARG A 329 -23.35 15.60 1.46
CA ARG A 329 -22.48 16.70 1.04
C ARG A 329 -23.20 18.03 0.86
N LEU A 330 -24.46 17.99 0.49
CA LEU A 330 -25.33 19.17 0.37
C LEU A 330 -25.99 19.51 1.71
N HIS A 331 -25.81 18.65 2.72
CA HIS A 331 -26.42 18.79 4.03
C HIS A 331 -27.94 18.97 3.92
N LEU A 332 -28.62 18.15 3.11
CA LEU A 332 -30.05 18.31 2.82
C LEU A 332 -30.91 18.31 4.10
N ASP A 333 -30.51 17.57 5.11
CA ASP A 333 -31.20 17.49 6.40
C ASP A 333 -31.12 18.79 7.23
N THR A 334 -30.16 19.67 6.90
CA THR A 334 -29.91 20.94 7.61
C THR A 334 -29.89 22.14 6.66
N LEU A 335 -30.39 21.99 5.43
CA LEU A 335 -30.63 23.14 4.57
C LEU A 335 -31.71 24.04 5.22
N PRO A 336 -31.51 25.36 5.26
CA PRO A 336 -32.42 26.31 5.91
C PRO A 336 -33.78 26.42 5.22
#